data_AF-A0A965MWQ2-F1
#
_entry.id   AF-A0A965MWQ2-F1
#
_cell.length_a   1.000
_cell.length_b   1.000
_cell.length_c   1.000
_cell.angle_alpha   90.00
_cell.angle_beta   90.00
_cell.angle_gamma   90.00
#
_symmetry.space_group_name_H-M   'P 1'
#
loop_
_entity.id
_entity.type
_entity.pdbx_description
1 polymer ?
#
loop_
_entity_poly.entity_id
_entity_poly.type
_entity_poly.pdbx_seq_one_letter_code
_entity_poly.pdbx_strand_id
1 'polypeptide(L)' 'IKIKVMTLKKGNYMVAKEVVDYVECTTGKKANIKLPIQVMYYNTEDLKSIMPAKMFRDMECVVATLMVTK' A
#
# COMPACT_ATOMS: atom_id res chain seq x y z
N ILE A 1 -4.24 20.04 19.72
CA ILE A 1 -4.11 19.45 18.36
C ILE A 1 -5.31 18.55 18.14
N LYS A 2 -6.24 18.93 17.25
CA LYS A 2 -7.46 18.14 16.97
C LYS A 2 -7.04 17.00 16.04
N ILE A 3 -6.81 15.81 16.57
CA ILE A 3 -6.52 14.62 15.76
C ILE A 3 -7.81 14.27 15.03
N LYS A 4 -7.92 14.70 13.78
CA LYS A 4 -9.02 14.33 12.89
C LYS A 4 -8.83 12.86 12.56
N VAL A 5 -9.50 11.98 13.32
CA VAL A 5 -9.59 10.55 13.01
C VAL A 5 -10.30 10.47 11.66
N MET A 6 -9.53 10.40 10.57
CA MET A 6 -10.07 10.14 9.25
C MET A 6 -10.58 8.71 9.28
N THR A 7 -11.89 8.58 9.14
CA THR A 7 -12.56 7.29 8.99
C THR A 7 -11.99 6.62 7.74
N LEU A 8 -11.07 5.67 7.92
CA LEU A 8 -10.53 4.88 6.83
C LEU A 8 -11.70 4.12 6.19
N LYS A 9 -12.11 4.50 4.98
CA LYS A 9 -13.10 3.73 4.22
C LYS A 9 -12.56 2.32 4.03
N LYS A 10 -13.35 1.32 4.45
CA LYS A 10 -13.03 -0.11 4.36
C LYS A 10 -12.59 -0.44 2.92
N GLY A 11 -11.35 -0.91 2.74
CA GLY A 11 -10.83 -1.42 1.46
C GLY A 11 -9.85 -0.52 0.69
N ASN A 12 -9.68 0.76 1.03
CA ASN A 12 -8.84 1.68 0.23
C ASN A 12 -7.42 1.88 0.78
N TYR A 13 -6.93 0.95 1.59
CA TYR A 13 -5.66 1.10 2.27
C TYR A 13 -4.87 -0.21 2.27
N MET A 14 -3.56 -0.10 2.04
CA MET A 14 -2.60 -1.20 2.09
C MET A 14 -1.55 -0.91 3.15
N VAL A 15 -1.11 -1.94 3.87
CA VAL A 15 -0.07 -1.79 4.90
C VAL A 15 1.22 -1.33 4.22
N ALA A 16 1.78 -0.21 4.68
CA ALA A 16 2.94 0.40 4.03
C ALA A 16 4.14 -0.55 4.00
N LYS A 17 4.33 -1.34 5.07
CA LYS A 17 5.37 -2.37 5.14
C LYS A 17 5.22 -3.43 4.05
N GLU A 18 4.04 -4.00 3.86
CA GLU A 18 3.82 -5.06 2.86
C GLU A 18 4.02 -4.54 1.44
N VAL A 19 3.61 -3.30 1.19
CA VAL A 19 3.83 -2.62 -0.09
C VAL A 19 5.32 -2.39 -0.34
N VAL A 20 6.06 -1.88 0.66
CA VAL A 20 7.52 -1.69 0.55
C VAL A 20 8.22 -3.02 0.33
N ASP A 21 7.94 -4.03 1.16
CA ASP A 21 8.55 -5.36 1.07
C ASP A 21 8.29 -5.98 -0.32
N TYR A 22 7.06 -5.87 -0.85
CA TYR A 22 6.73 -6.36 -2.19
C TYR A 22 7.50 -5.62 -3.29
N VAL A 23 7.56 -4.29 -3.24
CA VAL A 23 8.26 -3.48 -4.24
C VAL A 23 9.76 -3.76 -4.21
N GLU A 24 10.36 -3.88 -3.03
CA GLU A 24 11.78 -4.20 -2.87
C GLU A 24 12.11 -5.61 -3.37
N CYS A 25 11.28 -6.59 -3.04
CA CYS A 25 11.44 -7.98 -3.51
C CYS A 25 11.30 -8.07 -5.04
N THR A 26 10.33 -7.37 -5.63
CA THR A 26 10.04 -7.45 -7.06
C THR A 26 11.08 -6.70 -7.90
N THR A 27 11.54 -5.54 -7.43
CA THR A 27 12.43 -4.67 -8.21
C THR A 27 13.91 -4.85 -7.87
N GLY A 28 14.23 -5.52 -6.77
CA GLY A 28 15.58 -5.64 -6.22
C GLY A 28 16.18 -4.30 -5.76
N LYS A 29 15.35 -3.25 -5.65
CA LYS A 29 15.76 -1.88 -5.32
C LYS A 29 14.98 -1.40 -4.12
N LYS A 30 15.62 -0.59 -3.27
CA LYS A 30 14.94 0.06 -2.14
C LYS A 30 13.74 0.87 -2.63
N ALA A 31 12.58 0.63 -2.03
CA ALA A 31 11.32 1.23 -2.45
C ALA A 31 11.25 2.67 -1.95
N ASN A 32 11.62 3.63 -2.80
CA ASN A 32 11.50 5.05 -2.47
C ASN A 32 10.12 5.59 -2.85
N ILE A 33 9.08 5.07 -2.17
CA ILE A 33 7.68 5.43 -2.42
C ILE A 33 7.41 6.81 -1.81
N LYS A 34 7.35 7.83 -2.66
CA LYS A 34 7.02 9.21 -2.27
C LYS A 34 5.51 9.44 -2.14
N LEU A 35 4.86 8.66 -1.29
CA LEU A 35 3.44 8.84 -0.98
C LEU A 35 3.25 9.29 0.48
N PRO A 36 2.23 10.11 0.76
CA PRO A 36 1.87 10.43 2.13
C PRO A 36 1.42 9.15 2.86
N ILE A 37 2.17 8.75 3.89
CA ILE A 37 1.83 7.62 4.75
C ILE A 37 0.85 8.10 5.81
N GLN A 38 -0.35 7.52 5.86
CA GLN A 38 -1.28 7.74 6.97
C GLN A 38 -1.06 6.65 8.02
N VAL A 39 -0.35 7.01 9.09
CA VAL A 39 -0.21 6.26 10.36
C VAL A 39 0.48 4.89 10.28
N MET A 40 0.38 4.16 9.17
CA MET A 40 1.08 2.91 8.79
C MET A 40 0.61 2.34 7.44
N TYR A 41 -0.26 3.06 6.71
CA TYR A 41 -0.89 2.59 5.49
C TYR A 41 -0.66 3.56 4.33
N TYR A 42 -0.55 3.01 3.12
CA TYR A 42 -0.71 3.75 1.89
C TYR A 42 -2.17 3.69 1.43
N ASN A 43 -2.63 4.77 0.81
CA ASN A 43 -3.91 4.74 0.10
C ASN A 43 -3.74 3.95 -1.21
N THR A 44 -4.64 3.00 -1.44
CA THR A 44 -4.65 2.15 -2.63
C THR A 44 -4.75 2.95 -3.93
N GLU A 45 -5.52 4.04 -3.95
CA GLU A 45 -5.66 4.90 -5.13
C GLU A 45 -4.37 5.68 -5.44
N ASP A 46 -3.67 6.14 -4.40
CA ASP A 46 -2.40 6.83 -4.56
C ASP A 46 -1.35 5.88 -5.17
N LEU A 47 -1.29 4.64 -4.66
CA LEU A 47 -0.42 3.57 -5.19
C LEU A 47 -0.75 3.27 -6.66
N LYS A 48 -2.02 3.13 -6.99
CA LYS A 48 -2.50 2.89 -8.36
C LYS A 48 -2.11 4.01 -9.33
N SER A 49 -2.00 5.25 -8.85
CA SER A 49 -1.63 6.39 -9.70
C SER A 49 -0.13 6.43 -10.03
N ILE A 50 0.74 5.92 -9.14
CA ILE A 50 2.20 6.00 -9.30
C ILE A 50 2.83 4.69 -9.78
N MET A 51 2.16 3.56 -9.58
CA MET A 51 2.67 2.25 -9.94
C MET A 51 2.17 1.82 -11.32
N PRO A 52 2.98 1.07 -12.09
CA PRO A 52 2.50 0.41 -13.30
C PRO A 52 1.31 -0.50 -12.99
N ALA A 53 0.26 -0.43 -13.81
CA ALA A 53 -1.00 -1.14 -13.57
C ALA A 53 -0.84 -2.65 -13.34
N LYS A 54 0.11 -3.29 -14.05
CA LYS A 54 0.42 -4.71 -13.88
C LYS A 54 1.01 -4.99 -12.49
N MET A 55 2.02 -4.20 -12.11
CA MET A 55 2.69 -4.33 -10.81
C MET A 55 1.73 -4.06 -9.65
N PHE A 56 0.86 -3.06 -9.80
CA PHE A 56 -0.17 -2.76 -8.81
C PHE A 56 -1.16 -3.93 -8.63
N ARG A 57 -1.64 -4.55 -9.72
CA ARG A 57 -2.55 -5.71 -9.63
C ARG A 57 -1.90 -6.92 -8.98
N ASP A 58 -0.65 -7.20 -9.33
CA ASP A 58 0.09 -8.34 -8.75
C ASP A 58 0.31 -8.10 -7.24
N MET A 59 0.66 -6.87 -6.84
CA MET A 59 0.77 -6.47 -5.44
C MET A 59 -0.57 -6.55 -4.70
N GLU A 60 -1.64 -6.00 -5.29
CA GLU A 60 -2.99 -6.01 -4.71
C GLU A 60 -3.46 -7.43 -4.44
N CYS A 61 -3.19 -8.36 -5.36
CA CYS A 61 -3.50 -9.79 -5.18
C CYS A 61 -2.73 -10.39 -3.99
N VAL A 62 -1.42 -10.16 -3.90
CA VAL A 62 -0.58 -10.72 -2.83
C VAL A 62 -0.95 -10.13 -1.46
N VAL A 63 -1.09 -8.80 -1.38
CA VAL A 63 -1.43 -8.09 -0.13
C VAL A 63 -2.86 -8.41 0.31
N ALA A 64 -3.83 -8.50 -0.62
CA ALA A 64 -5.20 -8.88 -0.27
C ALA A 64 -5.30 -10.34 0.21
N THR A 65 -4.50 -11.25 -0.33
CA THR A 65 -4.48 -12.66 0.11
C THR A 65 -3.96 -12.80 1.55
N LEU A 66 -2.98 -11.98 1.94
CA LEU A 66 -2.43 -11.94 3.29
C LEU A 66 -3.43 -11.40 4.33
N MET A 67 -4.34 -10.50 3.92
CA MET A 67 -5.42 -9.97 4.79
C MET A 67 -6.50 -11.01 5.12
N VAL A 68 -6.65 -12.07 4.32
CA VAL A 68 -7.67 -13.12 4.51
C VAL A 68 -7.16 -14.28 5.38
N THR A 69 -5.84 -14.38 5.61
CA THR A 69 -5.21 -15.53 6.28
C THR A 69 -4.83 -15.31 7.75
N LYS A 70 -5.39 -14.31 8.43
CA LYS A 70 -5.23 -14.11 9.89
C LYS A 70 -6.54 -14.06 10.65
#